data_AF-A0A524N7X3-F1
#
_entry.id   AF-A0A524N7X3-F1
#
_cell.length_a   1.000
_cell.length_b   1.000
_cell.length_c   1.000
_cell.angle_alpha   90.00
_cell.angle_beta   90.00
_cell.angle_gamma   90.00
#
_symmetry.space_group_name_H-M   'P 1'
#
loop_
_entity.id
_entity.type
_entity.pdbx_description
1 polymer ?
#
loop_
_entity_poly.entity_id
_entity_poly.type
_entity_poly.pdbx_seq_one_letter_code
_entity_poly.pdbx_strand_id
1 'polypeptide(L)' 'KENLQKGVLFPKRLGDPEQLASMVIECITNSYMNAESIRVDGGIRMPPK' A
#
# COMPACT_ATOMS: atom_id res chain seq x y z
N LYS A 1 -2.70 -8.39 -14.88
CA LYS A 1 -1.81 -8.38 -13.69
C LYS A 1 -0.45 -7.75 -14.01
N GLU A 2 0.23 -8.15 -15.09
CA GLU A 2 1.55 -7.61 -15.47
C GLU A 2 1.58 -6.08 -15.63
N ASN A 3 0.61 -5.47 -16.31
CA ASN A 3 0.60 -4.02 -16.50
C ASN A 3 0.44 -3.21 -15.20
N LEU A 4 -0.18 -3.79 -14.16
CA LEU A 4 -0.33 -3.12 -12.86
C LEU A 4 0.99 -3.08 -12.08
N GLN A 5 1.83 -4.11 -12.23
CA GLN A 5 3.13 -4.19 -11.55
C GLN A 5 4.14 -3.16 -12.06
N LYS A 6 4.05 -2.79 -13.35
CA LYS A 6 5.01 -1.90 -14.01
C LYS A 6 5.08 -0.50 -13.41
N GLY A 7 3.98 -0.01 -12.83
CA GLY A 7 3.90 1.32 -12.25
C GLY A 7 4.39 1.41 -10.80
N VAL A 8 4.64 0.28 -10.13
CA VAL A 8 5.10 0.28 -8.73
C VAL A 8 6.56 0.70 -8.68
N LEU A 9 6.87 1.72 -7.88
CA LEU A 9 8.22 2.28 -7.78
C LEU A 9 9.16 1.31 -7.08
N PHE A 10 8.80 0.92 -5.85
CA PHE A 10 9.51 -0.09 -5.07
C PHE A 10 8.63 -0.59 -3.91
N PRO A 11 8.65 -1.90 -3.60
CA PRO A 11 9.27 -2.99 -4.35
C PRO A 11 8.55 -3.27 -5.68
N LYS A 12 9.29 -3.63 -6.74
CA LYS A 12 8.75 -3.84 -8.12
C LYS A 12 7.94 -5.13 -8.26
N ARG A 13 6.84 -5.25 -7.51
CA ARG A 13 5.90 -6.39 -7.50
C ARG A 13 4.52 -5.95 -7.02
N LEU A 14 3.55 -6.86 -7.04
CA LEU A 14 2.28 -6.63 -6.34
C LEU A 14 2.49 -6.76 -4.82
N GLY A 15 1.63 -6.06 -4.09
CA GLY A 15 1.55 -6.18 -2.63
C GLY A 15 1.15 -7.59 -2.21
N ASP A 16 1.66 -7.99 -1.05
CA ASP A 16 1.30 -9.24 -0.39
C ASP A 16 0.20 -8.95 0.66
N PRO A 17 -0.88 -9.74 0.74
CA PRO A 17 -1.92 -9.59 1.76
C PRO A 17 -1.39 -9.45 3.20
N GLU A 18 -0.32 -10.17 3.55
CA GLU A 18 0.26 -10.11 4.91
C GLU A 18 0.84 -8.74 5.24
N GLN A 19 1.39 -8.04 4.23
CA GLN A 19 1.94 -6.70 4.40
C GLN A 19 0.84 -5.66 4.66
N LEU A 20 -0.33 -5.84 4.04
CA LEU A 20 -1.50 -5.01 4.34
C LEU A 20 -2.00 -5.29 5.76
N ALA A 21 -2.12 -6.56 6.16
CA ALA A 21 -2.52 -6.93 7.51
C ALA A 21 -1.58 -6.32 8.57
N SER A 22 -0.27 -6.37 8.34
CA SER A 22 0.71 -5.74 9.23
C SER A 22 0.46 -4.23 9.41
N MET A 23 0.09 -3.51 8.34
CA MET A 23 -0.22 -2.07 8.43
C MET A 23 -1.52 -1.83 9.19
N VAL A 24 -2.54 -2.68 8.98
CA VAL A 24 -3.82 -2.58 9.71
C VAL A 24 -3.62 -2.74 11.21
N ILE A 25 -2.73 -3.65 11.63
CA ILE A 25 -2.37 -3.81 13.04
C ILE A 25 -1.81 -2.49 13.60
N GLU A 26 -0.84 -1.86 12.93
CA GLU A 26 -0.28 -0.58 13.37
C GLU A 26 -1.37 0.50 13.51
N CYS A 27 -2.30 0.59 12.55
CA CYS A 27 -3.41 1.55 12.60
C CYS A 27 -4.32 1.36 13.81
N ILE A 28 -4.52 0.13 14.31
CA ILE A 28 -5.41 -0.14 15.46
C ILE A 28 -4.66 -0.16 16.79
N THR A 29 -3.35 -0.41 16.80
CA THR A 29 -2.55 -0.50 18.04
C THR A 29 -1.91 0.83 18.44
N ASN A 30 -1.68 1.74 17.49
CA ASN A 30 -1.08 3.03 17.78
C ASN A 30 -2.16 4.03 18.22
N SER A 31 -2.19 4.36 19.50
CA SER A 31 -3.22 5.23 20.09
C SER A 31 -3.23 6.67 19.57
N TYR A 32 -2.18 7.10 18.86
CA TYR A 32 -2.09 8.43 18.28
C TYR A 32 -2.57 8.46 16.80
N MET A 33 -2.77 7.30 16.18
CA MET A 33 -3.37 7.22 14.85
C MET A 33 -4.84 7.64 14.90
N ASN A 34 -5.21 8.64 14.12
CA ASN A 34 -6.58 9.14 14.09
C ASN A 34 -6.90 9.83 12.77
N ALA A 35 -8.04 9.46 12.19
CA ALA A 35 -8.65 10.15 11.03
C ALA A 35 -7.72 10.41 9.83
N GLU A 36 -6.74 9.53 9.60
CA GLU A 36 -5.75 9.68 8.53
C GLU A 36 -5.92 8.61 7.44
N SER A 37 -5.50 8.91 6.21
CA SER A 37 -5.54 7.99 5.08
C SER A 37 -4.13 7.60 4.65
N ILE A 38 -3.72 6.39 4.96
CA ILE A 38 -2.40 5.87 4.59
C ILE A 38 -2.49 5.06 3.29
N ARG A 39 -1.65 5.40 2.31
CA ARG A 39 -1.49 4.61 1.08
C ARG A 39 -0.42 3.53 1.28
N VAL A 40 -0.78 2.28 0.98
CA VAL A 40 0.13 1.13 0.95
C VAL A 40 0.22 0.61 -0.48
N ASP A 41 1.03 1.28 -1.31
CA ASP A 41 0.95 1.13 -2.77
C ASP A 41 2.30 1.03 -3.50
N GLY A 42 3.41 1.01 -2.75
CA GLY A 42 4.76 0.99 -3.32
C GLY A 42 5.09 2.20 -4.21
N GLY A 43 4.44 3.34 -3.96
CA GLY A 43 4.68 4.60 -4.65
C GLY A 43 3.99 4.74 -6.01
N ILE A 44 3.14 3.78 -6.42
CA ILE A 44 2.47 3.82 -7.72
C ILE A 44 1.54 5.04 -7.86
N ARG A 45 1.48 5.59 -9.06
CA ARG A 45 0.43 6.50 -9.52
C ARG A 45 -0.20 5.90 -10.76
N MET A 46 -1.51 5.66 -10.71
CA MET A 46 -2.24 5.00 -11.78
C MET A 46 -2.40 5.97 -12.97
N PRO A 47 -1.88 5.66 -14.16
CA PRO A 47 -2.08 6.50 -15.33
C PRO A 47 -3.54 6.43 -15.82
N PRO A 48 -4.03 7.47 -16.54
CA PRO A 48 -5.29 7.38 -17.28
C PRO A 48 -5.22 6.23 -18.29
N LYS A 49 -6.37 5.61 -18.57
CA LYS A 49 -6.49 4.52 -19.54
C LYS A 49 -6.59 5.04 -20.97
#